data_AF-A0A961MJJ0-F1
#
_entry.id   AF-A0A961MJJ0-F1
#
_cell.length_a   1.000
_cell.length_b   1.000
_cell.length_c   1.000
_cell.angle_alpha   90.00
_cell.angle_beta   90.00
_cell.angle_gamma   90.00
#
_symmetry.space_group_name_H-M   'P 1'
#
loop_
_entity.id
_entity.type
_entity.pdbx_description
1 polymer ?
#
loop_
_entity_poly.entity_id
_entity_poly.type
_entity_poly.pdbx_seq_one_letter_code
_entity_poly.pdbx_strand_id
1 'polypeptide(L)'
;LIPPSVILIVYGVATEQSIARLFIAGILPGLMLVALFGGYVAVRAWMNPALIPAEEARFTFAQKLRASRSLLPVILLIGGVIGTIYTGVASPTDAAAVGVLFSLVLAVATGSFTRRDFVDALLSAMRTSAMIAFILLGAAVLSVAMG
;
A
#
# COMPACT_ATOMS: atom_id res chain seq x y z
N LEU A 1 -1.24 -3.95 -5.67
CA LEU A 1 -0.29 -4.14 -6.81
C LEU A 1 0.86 -3.15 -6.77
N ILE A 2 0.64 -1.89 -6.37
CA ILE A 2 1.74 -0.94 -6.12
C ILE A 2 2.54 -1.41 -4.88
N PRO A 3 3.88 -1.47 -4.93
CA PRO A 3 4.72 -1.77 -3.75
C PRO A 3 4.54 -0.70 -2.65
N PRO A 4 4.52 -1.06 -1.36
CA PRO A 4 4.51 -2.39 -0.75
C PRO A 4 3.12 -3.05 -0.79
N SER A 5 3.05 -4.34 -1.11
CA SER A 5 1.77 -5.06 -1.28
C SER A 5 1.82 -6.42 -0.58
N VAL A 6 0.87 -6.67 0.34
CA VAL A 6 0.77 -7.93 1.10
C VAL A 6 0.73 -9.14 0.17
N ILE A 7 -0.01 -9.06 -0.94
CA ILE A 7 -0.10 -10.13 -1.94
C ILE A 7 1.28 -10.50 -2.51
N LEU A 8 2.15 -9.51 -2.76
CA LEU A 8 3.49 -9.77 -3.28
C LEU A 8 4.36 -10.44 -2.21
N ILE A 9 4.25 -10.04 -0.95
CA ILE A 9 4.98 -10.69 0.15
C ILE A 9 4.58 -12.16 0.26
N VAL A 10 3.27 -12.43 0.27
CA VAL A 10 2.73 -13.80 0.36
C VAL A 10 3.20 -14.65 -0.81
N TYR A 11 3.13 -14.12 -2.04
CA TYR A 11 3.63 -14.80 -3.23
C TYR A 11 5.13 -15.07 -3.13
N GLY A 12 5.92 -14.08 -2.69
CA GLY A 12 7.36 -14.22 -2.51
C GLY A 12 7.71 -15.32 -1.51
N VAL A 13 6.98 -15.42 -0.39
CA VAL A 13 7.17 -16.49 0.59
C VAL A 13 6.74 -17.85 0.03
N ALA A 14 5.59 -17.93 -0.66
CA ALA A 14 5.08 -19.19 -1.21
C ALA A 14 5.95 -19.75 -2.35
N THR A 15 6.68 -18.89 -3.06
CA THR A 15 7.55 -19.27 -4.19
C THR A 15 9.04 -19.21 -3.83
N GLU A 16 9.37 -18.95 -2.57
CA GLU A 16 10.73 -18.77 -2.05
C GLU A 16 11.55 -17.73 -2.85
N GLN A 17 10.85 -16.73 -3.41
CA GLN A 17 11.46 -15.66 -4.18
C GLN A 17 11.85 -14.48 -3.28
N SER A 18 12.89 -13.77 -3.70
CA SER A 18 13.31 -12.53 -3.02
C SER A 18 12.21 -11.47 -3.11
N ILE A 19 11.66 -11.09 -1.95
CA ILE A 19 10.63 -10.05 -1.82
C ILE A 19 11.12 -8.71 -2.38
N ALA A 20 12.40 -8.38 -2.16
CA ALA A 20 13.01 -7.15 -2.67
C ALA A 20 12.97 -7.11 -4.21
N ARG A 21 13.33 -8.21 -4.88
CA ARG A 21 13.26 -8.31 -6.35
C ARG A 21 11.83 -8.21 -6.86
N LEU A 22 10.89 -8.84 -6.15
CA LEU A 22 9.48 -8.82 -6.52
C LEU A 22 8.87 -7.40 -6.39
N PHE A 23 9.29 -6.63 -5.38
CA PHE A 23 8.88 -5.23 -5.24
C PHE A 23 9.44 -4.36 -6.35
N ILE A 24 10.71 -4.55 -6.74
CA ILE A 24 11.32 -3.86 -7.89
C ILE A 24 10.58 -4.21 -9.18
N ALA A 25 10.28 -5.50 -9.41
CA ALA A 25 9.51 -5.96 -10.54
C ALA A 25 8.08 -5.38 -10.57
N GLY A 26 7.51 -5.08 -9.41
CA GLY A 26 6.21 -4.43 -9.26
C GLY A 26 6.16 -2.95 -9.63
N ILE A 27 7.30 -2.27 -9.80
CA ILE A 27 7.36 -0.84 -10.15
C ILE A 27 6.78 -0.61 -11.55
N LEU A 28 7.24 -1.37 -12.55
CA LEU A 28 6.78 -1.23 -13.93
C LEU A 28 5.27 -1.42 -14.08
N PRO A 29 4.64 -2.52 -13.61
CA PRO A 29 3.19 -2.67 -13.68
C PRO A 29 2.47 -1.64 -12.80
N GLY A 30 3.05 -1.20 -11.69
CA GLY A 30 2.51 -0.13 -10.86
C GLY A 30 2.40 1.19 -11.61
N LEU A 31 3.50 1.63 -12.24
CA LEU A 31 3.53 2.84 -13.06
C LEU A 31 2.61 2.75 -14.27
N MET A 32 2.55 1.58 -14.91
CA MET A 32 1.62 1.33 -16.01
C MET A 32 0.17 1.49 -15.56
N LEU A 33 -0.20 0.96 -14.39
CA LEU A 33 -1.54 1.09 -13.83
C LEU A 33 -1.88 2.55 -13.50
N VAL A 34 -0.92 3.28 -12.93
CA VAL A 34 -1.06 4.72 -12.63
C VAL A 34 -1.30 5.51 -13.91
N ALA A 35 -0.53 5.23 -14.97
CA ALA A 35 -0.70 5.89 -16.27
C ALA A 35 -2.04 5.53 -16.92
N LEU A 36 -2.45 4.26 -16.88
CA LEU A 36 -3.72 3.80 -17.43
C LEU A 36 -4.92 4.41 -16.71
N PHE A 37 -4.94 4.39 -15.37
CA PHE A 37 -6.04 4.98 -14.61
C PHE A 37 -6.05 6.50 -14.71
N GLY A 38 -4.89 7.16 -14.61
CA GLY A 38 -4.78 8.60 -14.81
C GLY A 38 -5.25 9.02 -16.21
N GLY A 39 -4.80 8.31 -17.24
CA GLY A 39 -5.21 8.53 -18.63
C GLY A 39 -6.70 8.27 -18.83
N TYR A 40 -7.23 7.17 -18.30
CA TYR A 40 -8.66 6.85 -18.38
C TYR A 40 -9.51 7.96 -17.73
N VAL A 41 -9.16 8.40 -16.52
CA VAL A 41 -9.88 9.47 -15.82
C VAL A 41 -9.79 10.77 -16.61
N ALA A 42 -8.61 11.13 -17.13
CA ALA A 42 -8.43 12.35 -17.94
C ALA A 42 -9.28 12.32 -19.22
N VAL A 43 -9.24 11.21 -19.98
CA VAL A 43 -10.04 11.03 -21.20
C VAL A 43 -11.53 11.06 -20.88
N ARG A 44 -11.97 10.38 -19.82
CA ARG A 44 -13.39 10.36 -19.40
C ARG A 44 -13.88 11.73 -18.94
N ALA A 45 -13.04 12.49 -18.24
CA ALA A 45 -13.34 13.87 -17.83
C ALA A 45 -13.43 14.82 -19.03
N TRP A 46 -12.57 14.65 -20.04
CA TRP A 46 -12.65 15.42 -21.29
C TRP A 46 -13.86 15.07 -22.15
N MET A 47 -14.22 13.78 -22.25
CA MET A 47 -15.37 13.32 -23.05
C MET A 47 -16.71 13.67 -22.42
N ASN A 48 -16.80 13.70 -21.08
CA ASN A 48 -18.02 14.07 -20.38
C ASN A 48 -17.69 15.00 -19.20
N PRO A 49 -17.60 16.32 -19.47
CA PRO A 49 -17.32 17.33 -18.45
C PRO A 49 -18.36 17.38 -17.31
N ALA A 50 -19.57 16.85 -17.51
CA ALA A 50 -20.59 16.77 -16.47
C ALA A 50 -20.26 15.75 -15.36
N LEU A 51 -19.27 14.88 -15.58
CA LEU A 51 -18.72 13.98 -14.55
C LEU A 51 -17.74 14.68 -13.61
N ILE A 52 -17.28 15.89 -13.96
CA ILE A 52 -16.36 16.66 -13.13
C ILE A 52 -17.20 17.31 -12.02
N PRO A 53 -16.93 17.01 -10.73
CA PRO A 53 -17.62 17.67 -9.63
C PRO A 53 -17.47 19.19 -9.77
N ALA A 54 -18.55 19.94 -9.52
CA ALA A 54 -18.49 21.39 -9.54
C ALA A 54 -17.45 21.87 -8.50
N GLU A 55 -16.47 22.68 -8.93
CA GLU A 55 -15.46 23.24 -8.02
C GLU A 55 -16.14 24.15 -6.99
N GLU A 56 -16.37 23.66 -5.78
CA GLU A 56 -16.88 24.48 -4.66
C GLU A 56 -15.85 25.51 -4.17
N ALA A 57 -14.55 25.32 -4.46
CA ALA A 57 -13.49 26.24 -4.08
C ALA A 57 -12.33 26.27 -5.10
N ARG A 58 -12.03 27.47 -5.64
CA ARG A 58 -10.81 27.71 -6.42
C ARG A 58 -9.60 27.77 -5.48
N PHE A 59 -8.94 26.64 -5.29
CA PHE A 59 -7.68 26.61 -4.54
C PHE A 59 -6.54 27.26 -5.34
N THR A 60 -5.82 28.20 -4.74
CA THR A 60 -4.57 28.71 -5.33
C THR A 60 -3.50 27.62 -5.32
N PHE A 61 -2.52 27.70 -6.25
CA PHE A 61 -1.43 26.72 -6.35
C PHE A 61 -0.69 26.51 -5.01
N ALA A 62 -0.52 27.59 -4.23
CA ALA A 62 0.07 27.55 -2.90
C ALA A 62 -0.79 26.77 -1.87
N GLN A 63 -2.13 26.87 -1.95
CA GLN A 63 -3.05 26.12 -1.10
C GLN A 63 -3.08 24.63 -1.49
N LYS A 64 -3.02 24.31 -2.79
CA LYS A 64 -2.88 22.93 -3.29
C LYS A 64 -1.60 22.29 -2.76
N LEU A 65 -0.46 22.98 -2.85
CA LEU A 65 0.82 22.48 -2.34
C LEU A 65 0.82 22.31 -0.81
N ARG A 66 0.17 23.22 -0.08
CA ARG A 66 0.04 23.10 1.38
C ARG A 66 -0.87 21.94 1.78
N ALA A 67 -1.95 21.69 1.05
CA ALA A 67 -2.81 20.54 1.26
C ALA A 67 -2.06 19.23 0.98
N SER A 68 -1.21 19.17 -0.06
CA SER A 68 -0.38 18.00 -0.34
C SER A 68 0.61 17.63 0.76
N ARG A 69 0.95 18.55 1.68
CA ARG A 69 1.82 18.24 2.83
C ARG A 69 1.20 17.21 3.78
N SER A 70 -0.12 17.03 3.79
CA SER A 70 -0.76 15.96 4.57
C SER A 70 -0.41 14.56 4.09
N LEU A 71 0.05 14.41 2.83
CA LEU A 71 0.52 13.15 2.26
C LEU A 71 1.98 12.85 2.60
N LEU A 72 2.74 13.86 3.04
CA LEU A 72 4.15 13.74 3.32
C LEU A 72 4.48 12.62 4.34
N PRO A 73 3.73 12.47 5.46
CA PRO A 73 3.99 11.39 6.41
C PRO A 73 3.80 9.99 5.81
N VAL A 74 2.81 9.83 4.93
CA VAL A 74 2.55 8.55 4.24
C VAL A 74 3.67 8.25 3.24
N ILE A 75 4.10 9.25 2.47
CA ILE A 75 5.22 9.11 1.53
C ILE A 75 6.52 8.77 2.27
N LEU A 76 6.78 9.42 3.40
CA LEU A 76 7.94 9.13 4.24
C LEU A 76 7.90 7.71 4.81
N LEU A 77 6.73 7.24 5.25
CA LEU A 77 6.55 5.86 5.72
C LEU A 77 6.84 4.86 4.59
N ILE A 78 6.21 5.03 3.43
CA ILE A 78 6.39 4.14 2.27
C ILE A 78 7.85 4.17 1.79
N GLY A 79 8.42 5.36 1.65
CA GLY A 79 9.80 5.56 1.22
C GLY A 79 10.81 4.99 2.21
N GLY A 80 10.54 5.11 3.52
CA GLY A 80 11.35 4.49 4.57
C GLY A 80 11.35 2.97 4.47
N VAL A 81 10.16 2.35 4.40
CA VAL A 81 10.02 0.88 4.32
C VAL A 81 10.66 0.33 3.04
N ILE A 82 10.33 0.91 1.87
CA ILE A 82 10.93 0.47 0.60
C ILE A 82 12.43 0.74 0.58
N GLY A 83 12.86 1.91 1.05
CA GLY A 83 14.26 2.30 1.11
C GLY A 83 15.10 1.32 1.92
N THR A 84 14.63 0.90 3.10
CA THR A 84 15.34 -0.08 3.94
C THR A 84 15.39 -1.47 3.31
N ILE A 85 14.36 -1.88 2.57
CA ILE A 85 14.32 -3.18 1.87
C ILE A 85 15.26 -3.17 0.66
N TYR A 86 15.31 -2.09 -0.11
CA TYR A 86 16.11 -2.01 -1.34
C TYR A 86 17.60 -1.80 -1.06
N THR A 87 17.92 -1.04 -0.02
CA THR A 87 19.31 -0.86 0.43
C THR A 87 19.88 -2.11 1.12
N GLY A 88 19.04 -3.11 1.41
CA GLY A 88 19.45 -4.34 2.09
C GLY A 88 19.79 -4.16 3.57
N VAL A 89 19.50 -2.97 4.13
CA VAL A 89 19.78 -2.65 5.53
C VAL A 89 18.88 -3.44 6.47
N ALA A 90 17.63 -3.72 6.06
CA ALA A 90 16.66 -4.43 6.88
C ALA A 90 15.95 -5.52 6.05
N SER A 91 15.64 -6.65 6.70
CA SER A 91 14.77 -7.64 6.09
C SER A 91 13.35 -7.08 5.92
N PRO A 92 12.51 -7.62 5.01
CA PRO A 92 11.12 -7.18 4.87
C PRO A 92 10.31 -7.27 6.17
N THR A 93 10.63 -8.24 7.04
CA THR A 93 10.02 -8.39 8.36
C THR A 93 10.44 -7.29 9.31
N ASP A 94 11.73 -6.91 9.32
CA ASP A 94 12.23 -5.80 10.15
C ASP A 94 11.66 -4.46 9.68
N ALA A 95 11.61 -4.26 8.36
CA ALA A 95 11.03 -3.06 7.75
C ALA A 95 9.53 -2.93 8.07
N ALA A 96 8.80 -4.04 8.12
CA ALA A 96 7.40 -4.05 8.53
C ALA A 96 7.22 -3.67 10.00
N ALA A 97 8.06 -4.20 10.90
CA ALA A 97 8.00 -3.85 12.32
C ALA A 97 8.25 -2.34 12.56
N VAL A 98 9.27 -1.78 11.90
CA VAL A 98 9.56 -0.34 11.93
C VAL A 98 8.40 0.46 11.33
N GLY A 99 7.80 -0.03 10.23
CA GLY A 99 6.64 0.60 9.61
C GLY A 99 5.41 0.67 10.52
N VAL A 100 5.15 -0.37 11.33
CA VAL A 100 4.07 -0.39 12.34
C VAL A 100 4.36 0.58 13.49
N LEU A 101 5.61 0.63 13.97
CA LEU A 101 6.00 1.60 14.99
C LEU A 101 5.83 3.04 14.48
N PHE A 102 6.24 3.30 13.24
CA PHE A 102 6.12 4.62 12.62
C PHE A 102 4.65 4.99 12.36
N SER A 103 3.81 4.05 11.91
CA SER A 103 2.37 4.30 11.72
C SER A 103 1.65 4.59 13.04
N LEU A 104 2.04 3.92 14.13
CA LEU A 104 1.51 4.17 15.46
C LEU A 104 1.89 5.57 15.96
N VAL A 105 3.16 5.95 15.83
CA VAL A 105 3.64 7.31 16.17
C VAL A 105 2.89 8.36 15.35
N LEU A 106 2.70 8.12 14.05
CA LEU A 106 1.97 9.02 13.19
C LEU A 106 0.50 9.16 13.62
N ALA A 107 -0.18 8.06 13.92
CA ALA A 107 -1.58 8.07 14.37
C ALA A 107 -1.77 8.82 15.70
N VAL A 108 -0.81 8.69 16.62
CA VAL A 108 -0.81 9.45 17.88
C VAL A 108 -0.54 10.93 17.61
N ALA A 109 0.45 11.25 16.77
CA ALA A 109 0.80 12.63 16.42
C ALA A 109 -0.33 13.38 15.66
N THR A 110 -1.14 12.66 14.88
CA THR A 110 -2.31 13.23 14.19
C THR A 110 -3.55 13.34 15.08
N GLY A 111 -3.49 12.88 16.34
CA GLY A 111 -4.60 12.95 17.29
C GLY A 111 -5.78 12.01 16.97
N SER A 112 -5.58 11.08 16.03
CA SER A 112 -6.61 10.16 15.55
C SER A 112 -6.54 8.77 16.20
N PHE A 113 -5.88 8.67 17.35
CA PHE A 113 -5.63 7.40 18.02
C PHE A 113 -6.64 7.16 19.15
N THR A 114 -7.56 6.22 18.96
CA THR A 114 -8.40 5.69 20.04
C THR A 114 -8.13 4.20 20.28
N ARG A 115 -8.47 3.71 21.48
CA ARG A 115 -8.39 2.28 21.80
C ARG A 115 -9.25 1.44 20.85
N ARG A 116 -10.36 2.01 20.36
CA ARG A 116 -11.23 1.37 19.38
C ARG A 116 -10.53 1.22 18.03
N ASP A 117 -9.92 2.30 17.52
CA ASP A 117 -9.18 2.26 16.25
C ASP A 117 -8.02 1.26 16.28
N PHE A 118 -7.34 1.15 17.42
CA PHE A 118 -6.27 0.16 17.61
C PHE A 118 -6.80 -1.28 17.53
N VAL A 119 -7.89 -1.59 18.23
CA VAL A 119 -8.51 -2.93 18.19
C VAL A 119 -9.07 -3.22 16.79
N ASP A 120 -9.71 -2.25 16.15
CA ASP A 120 -10.25 -2.40 14.79
C ASP A 120 -9.14 -2.63 13.76
N ALA A 121 -7.99 -1.97 13.89
CA ALA A 121 -6.81 -2.21 13.06
C ALA A 121 -6.25 -3.62 13.26
N LEU A 122 -6.13 -4.09 14.52
CA LEU A 122 -5.68 -5.45 14.82
C LEU A 122 -6.64 -6.52 14.28
N LEU A 123 -7.95 -6.34 14.44
CA LEU A 123 -8.96 -7.25 13.92
C LEU A 123 -8.97 -7.27 12.39
N SER A 124 -8.77 -6.11 11.75
CA SER A 124 -8.66 -6.02 10.29
C SER A 124 -7.41 -6.73 9.76
N ALA A 125 -6.27 -6.57 10.45
CA ALA A 125 -5.05 -7.29 10.15
C ALA A 125 -5.23 -8.81 10.31
N MET A 126 -5.76 -9.25 11.46
CA MET A 126 -6.07 -10.66 11.74
C MET A 126 -7.00 -11.28 10.69
N ARG A 127 -8.08 -10.58 10.30
CA ARG A 127 -9.01 -11.04 9.26
C ARG A 127 -8.29 -11.25 7.93
N THR A 128 -7.48 -10.28 7.53
CA THR A 128 -6.73 -10.34 6.26
C THR A 128 -5.72 -11.49 6.30
N SER A 129 -4.97 -11.64 7.40
CA SER A 129 -4.04 -12.74 7.61
C SER A 129 -4.72 -14.11 7.61
N ALA A 130 -5.88 -14.24 8.25
CA ALA A 130 -6.65 -15.49 8.29
C ALA A 130 -7.18 -15.88 6.90
N MET A 131 -7.69 -14.91 6.13
CA MET A 131 -8.11 -15.14 4.74
C MET A 131 -6.95 -15.65 3.89
N ILE A 132 -5.79 -15.01 4.00
CA ILE A 132 -4.58 -15.41 3.28
C ILE A 132 -4.13 -16.82 3.71
N ALA A 133 -4.05 -17.09 5.00
CA ALA A 133 -3.63 -18.40 5.53
C ALA A 133 -4.57 -19.51 5.05
N PHE A 134 -5.88 -19.26 5.00
CA PHE A 134 -6.86 -20.22 4.50
C PHE A 134 -6.68 -20.49 2.99
N ILE A 135 -6.44 -19.45 2.19
CA ILE A 135 -6.14 -19.60 0.76
C ILE A 135 -4.85 -20.40 0.55
N LEU A 136 -3.79 -20.11 1.30
CA LEU A 136 -2.53 -20.84 1.22
C LEU A 136 -2.66 -22.30 1.65
N LEU A 137 -3.44 -22.58 2.70
CA LEU A 137 -3.73 -23.94 3.14
C LEU A 137 -4.46 -24.72 2.03
N GLY A 138 -5.49 -24.13 1.43
CA GLY A 138 -6.21 -24.73 0.30
C GLY A 138 -5.30 -24.98 -0.91
N ALA A 139 -4.44 -24.01 -1.24
CA ALA A 139 -3.47 -24.14 -2.32
C ALA A 139 -2.43 -25.24 -2.03
N ALA A 140 -1.93 -25.35 -0.79
CA ALA A 140 -0.96 -26.37 -0.39
C ALA A 140 -1.57 -27.78 -0.45
N VAL A 141 -2.79 -27.96 0.06
CA VAL A 141 -3.52 -29.23 -0.01
C VAL A 141 -3.76 -29.63 -1.46
N LEU A 142 -4.18 -28.69 -2.32
CA LEU A 142 -4.39 -28.95 -3.74
C LEU A 142 -3.09 -29.31 -4.46
N SER A 143 -1.98 -28.62 -4.14
CA SER A 143 -0.67 -28.93 -4.71
C SER A 143 -0.29 -30.37 -4.41
N VAL A 144 -0.34 -30.79 -3.14
CA VAL A 144 -0.01 -32.16 -2.72
C VAL A 144 -0.96 -33.20 -3.35
N ALA A 145 -2.24 -32.86 -3.52
CA ALA A 145 -3.23 -33.76 -4.12
C ALA A 145 -3.05 -33.92 -5.65
N MET A 146 -2.52 -32.91 -6.33
CA MET A 146 -2.31 -32.93 -7.79
C MET A 146 -0.89 -33.34 -8.21
N GLY A 147 0.05 -33.47 -7.26
CA GLY A 147 1.44 -33.90 -7.48
C GLY A 147 2.42 -32.76 -7.31
#